data_AF-A0A929GFF5-F1
#
_entry.id   AF-A0A929GFF5-F1
#
_cell.length_a   1.000
_cell.length_b   1.000
_cell.length_c   1.000
_cell.angle_alpha   90.00
_cell.angle_beta   90.00
_cell.angle_gamma   90.00
#
_symmetry.space_group_name_H-M   'P 1'
#
loop_
_entity.id
_entity.type
_entity.pdbx_description
1 polymer ?
#
loop_
_entity_poly.entity_id
_entity_poly.type
_entity_poly.pdbx_seq_one_letter_code
_entity_poly.pdbx_strand_id
1 'polypeptide(L)' 'FIIMDPPYSNLSIGRLVAKLATSELLGTNSLVVVTYSYHHPLDSTYAPLYRVKERRHGDSCIALYKKGGKP' A
#
# COMPACT_ATOMS: atom_id res chain seq x y z
N PHE A 1 8.67 -8.90 2.37
CA PHE A 1 8.63 -7.43 2.56
C PHE A 1 8.80 -6.80 1.21
N ILE A 2 7.91 -5.89 0.81
CA ILE A 2 7.92 -5.25 -0.51
C ILE A 2 7.83 -3.73 -0.32
N ILE A 3 8.67 -2.99 -1.04
CA ILE A 3 8.60 -1.53 -1.14
C ILE A 3 8.18 -1.18 -2.56
N MET A 4 7.24 -0.26 -2.69
CA MET A 4 6.73 0.26 -3.95
C MET A 4 6.93 1.76 -3.97
N ASP A 5 7.76 2.23 -4.90
CA ASP A 5 7.95 3.65 -5.21
C ASP A 5 7.53 3.96 -6.66
N PRO A 6 6.22 3.87 -6.96
CA PRO A 6 5.70 4.16 -8.29
C PRO A 6 5.75 5.68 -8.57
N PRO A 7 5.79 6.10 -9.84
CA PRO A 7 5.63 7.50 -10.18
C PRO A 7 4.35 8.08 -9.57
N TYR A 8 4.44 9.23 -8.91
CA TYR A 8 3.32 9.87 -8.18
C TYR A 8 2.09 10.22 -9.06
N SER A 9 2.30 10.34 -10.38
CA SER A 9 1.26 10.55 -11.38
C SER A 9 0.48 9.28 -11.74
N ASN A 10 0.92 8.12 -11.26
CA ASN A 10 0.29 6.84 -11.59
C ASN A 10 -0.99 6.62 -10.78
N LEU A 11 -2.14 6.77 -11.42
CA LEU A 11 -3.45 6.51 -10.79
C LEU A 11 -3.72 5.01 -10.54
N SER A 12 -2.87 4.12 -11.06
CA SER A 12 -3.05 2.67 -10.96
C SER A 12 -2.41 2.05 -9.71
N ILE A 13 -1.85 2.86 -8.80
CA ILE A 13 -1.15 2.36 -7.60
C ILE A 13 -2.07 1.49 -6.75
N GLY A 14 -3.29 1.95 -6.46
CA GLY A 14 -4.27 1.15 -5.69
C GLY A 14 -4.59 -0.20 -6.36
N ARG A 15 -4.72 -0.22 -7.70
CA ARG A 15 -4.95 -1.47 -8.45
C ARG A 15 -3.75 -2.43 -8.37
N LEU A 16 -2.53 -1.90 -8.40
CA LEU A 16 -1.32 -2.70 -8.25
C LEU A 16 -1.20 -3.29 -6.84
N VAL A 17 -1.50 -2.49 -5.81
CA VAL A 17 -1.56 -2.94 -4.41
C VAL A 17 -2.62 -4.02 -4.23
N ALA A 18 -3.80 -3.86 -4.84
CA ALA A 18 -4.87 -4.87 -4.80
C ALA A 18 -4.46 -6.20 -5.46
N LYS A 19 -3.78 -6.15 -6.62
CA LYS A 19 -3.23 -7.35 -7.27
C LYS A 19 -2.15 -8.01 -6.43
N LEU A 20 -1.29 -7.22 -5.80
CA LEU A 20 -0.23 -7.73 -4.94
C LEU A 20 -0.82 -8.42 -3.71
N ALA A 21 -1.89 -7.86 -3.13
CA ALA A 21 -2.60 -8.40 -1.97
C ALA A 21 -3.07 -9.85 -2.18
N THR A 22 -3.59 -10.15 -3.38
CA THR A 22 -4.11 -11.47 -3.75
C THR A 22 -3.06 -12.40 -4.37
N SER A 23 -1.87 -11.88 -4.72
CA SER A 23 -0.79 -12.70 -5.27
C SER A 23 -0.13 -13.60 -4.22
N GLU A 24 0.46 -14.70 -4.69
CA GLU A 24 1.30 -15.60 -3.90
C GLU A 24 2.65 -14.99 -3.53
N LEU A 25 2.98 -13.80 -4.06
CA LEU A 25 4.21 -13.05 -3.73
C LEU A 25 4.19 -12.52 -2.29
N LEU A 26 3.00 -12.37 -1.69
CA LEU A 26 2.85 -11.96 -0.30
C LEU A 26 2.43 -13.14 0.57
N GLY A 27 3.35 -13.59 1.42
CA GLY A 27 3.04 -14.53 2.51
C GLY A 27 2.27 -13.85 3.66
N THR A 28 1.77 -14.65 4.60
CA THR A 28 1.14 -14.17 5.84
C THR A 28 2.07 -13.24 6.62
N ASN A 29 1.53 -12.19 7.24
CA ASN A 29 2.29 -11.15 7.96
C ASN A 29 3.26 -10.33 7.11
N SER A 30 3.20 -10.44 5.78
CA SER A 30 3.99 -9.58 4.90
C SER A 30 3.61 -8.11 5.06
N LEU A 31 4.62 -7.26 4.98
CA LEU A 31 4.48 -5.81 4.97
C LEU A 31 4.75 -5.26 3.56
N VAL A 32 3.86 -4.38 3.10
CA VAL A 32 3.93 -3.63 1.85
C VAL A 32 4.03 -2.16 2.20
N VAL A 33 5.07 -1.50 1.73
CA VAL A 33 5.26 -0.05 1.88
C VAL A 33 5.03 0.60 0.53
N VAL A 34 4.16 1.61 0.48
CA VAL A 34 3.80 2.31 -0.75
C VAL A 34 3.97 3.80 -0.55
N THR A 35 4.74 4.43 -1.43
CA THR A 35 4.76 5.89 -1.57
C THR A 35 3.71 6.32 -2.60
N TYR A 36 3.02 7.42 -2.32
CA TYR A 36 2.01 7.98 -3.23
C TYR A 36 1.84 9.47 -2.97
N SER A 37 1.19 10.16 -3.92
CA SER A 37 0.90 11.59 -3.79
C SER A 37 -0.32 11.79 -2.90
N TYR A 38 -0.30 12.79 -2.04
CA TYR A 38 -1.46 13.19 -1.24
C TYR A 38 -2.70 13.50 -2.12
N HIS A 39 -2.50 13.94 -3.36
CA HIS A 39 -3.58 14.20 -4.32
C HIS A 39 -4.24 12.93 -4.86
N HIS A 40 -3.62 11.76 -4.70
CA HIS A 40 -4.12 10.47 -5.14
C HIS A 40 -4.13 9.48 -3.97
N PRO A 41 -5.03 9.69 -2.98
CA PRO A 41 -5.05 8.89 -1.77
C PRO A 41 -5.33 7.42 -2.05
N LEU A 42 -4.68 6.55 -1.27
CA LEU A 42 -4.93 5.11 -1.27
C LEU A 42 -5.96 4.74 -0.20
N ASP A 43 -6.70 3.68 -0.46
CA ASP A 43 -7.67 3.11 0.47
C ASP A 43 -6.98 2.55 1.71
N SER A 44 -7.72 2.51 2.82
CA SER A 44 -7.24 1.92 4.07
C SER A 44 -7.12 0.39 3.99
N THR A 45 -7.79 -0.26 3.03
CA THR A 45 -7.81 -1.72 2.88
C THR A 45 -7.81 -2.14 1.41
N TYR A 46 -7.11 -3.23 1.12
CA TYR A 46 -7.05 -3.87 -0.19
C TYR A 46 -7.07 -5.40 0.01
N ALA A 47 -8.26 -6.02 0.04
CA ALA A 47 -8.44 -7.45 0.28
C ALA A 47 -7.75 -7.94 1.59
N PRO A 48 -6.77 -8.89 1.65
CA PRO A 48 -6.17 -9.25 2.93
C PRO A 48 -5.16 -8.22 3.47
N LEU A 49 -4.92 -7.12 2.76
CA LEU A 49 -4.08 -6.01 3.21
C LEU A 49 -4.87 -4.94 3.94
N TYR A 50 -4.36 -4.52 5.09
CA TYR A 50 -4.91 -3.43 5.90
C TYR A 50 -3.78 -2.45 6.24
N ARG A 51 -4.09 -1.17 6.19
CA ARG A 51 -3.14 -0.09 6.46
C ARG A 51 -2.88 0.00 7.96
N VAL A 52 -1.65 -0.26 8.37
CA VAL A 52 -1.23 -0.20 9.78
C VAL A 52 -0.65 1.16 10.16
N LYS A 53 -0.16 1.92 9.18
CA LYS A 53 0.42 3.25 9.41
C LYS A 53 0.39 4.08 8.14
N GLU A 54 0.26 5.38 8.31
CA GLU A 54 0.44 6.37 7.26
C GLU A 54 1.25 7.55 7.80
N ARG A 55 2.13 8.09 6.98
CA ARG A 55 2.87 9.33 7.25
C ARG A 55 2.84 10.22 6.02
N ARG A 56 2.64 11.52 6.23
CA ARG A 56 2.66 12.54 5.18
C ARG A 56 3.81 13.51 5.42
N HIS A 57 4.52 13.85 4.35
CA HIS A 57 5.55 14.88 4.31
C HIS A 57 5.37 15.70 3.03
N GLY A 58 4.86 16.92 3.16
CA GLY A 58 4.43 17.71 2.00
C GLY A 58 3.34 16.98 1.21
N ASP A 59 3.55 16.83 -0.09
CA ASP A 59 2.63 16.09 -0.97
C ASP A 59 2.96 14.61 -1.11
N SER A 60 4.01 14.14 -0.41
CA SER A 60 4.38 12.73 -0.38
C SER A 60 3.75 12.04 0.82
N CYS A 61 3.11 10.91 0.58
CA CYS A 61 2.56 10.03 1.60
C CYS A 61 3.25 8.67 1.53
N ILE A 62 3.46 8.07 2.71
CA ILE A 62 3.99 6.72 2.89
C ILE A 62 2.96 5.93 3.66
N ALA A 63 2.38 4.90 3.02
CA ALA A 63 1.45 3.97 3.65
C ALA A 63 2.12 2.61 3.85
N LEU A 64 1.87 2.03 5.03
CA LEU A 64 2.31 0.69 5.39
C LEU A 64 1.06 -0.20 5.47
N TYR A 65 1.05 -1.27 4.69
CA TYR A 65 0.00 -2.28 4.69
C TYR A 65 0.57 -3.61 5.18
N LYS A 66 -0.18 -4.32 6.02
CA LYS A 66 0.18 -5.66 6.47
C LYS A 66 -0.83 -6.67 5.94
N LYS A 67 -0.40 -7.90 5.63
CA LYS A 67 -1.27 -9.00 5.19
C LYS A 67 -1.66 -9.88 6.38
N GLY A 68 -2.96 -9.99 6.65
CA GLY A 68 -3.52 -11.03 7.54
C GLY A 68 -3.35 -10.85 9.06
N GLY A 69 -3.02 -9.68 9.59
CA GLY A 69 -3.33 -9.35 10.98
C GLY A 69 -4.64 -8.57 11.08
N LYS A 70 -5.30 -8.64 12.22
CA LYS A 70 -6.48 -7.80 12.46
C LYS A 70 -6.07 -6.32 12.54
N PRO A 71 -6.98 -5.39 12.16
CA PRO A 71 -6.80 -3.97 12.40
C PRO A 71 -6.62 -3.66 13.89
#